data_AF-A0A0A9AK00-F1
#
_entry.id   AF-A0A0A9AK00-F1
#
_cell.length_a   1.000
_cell.length_b   1.000
_cell.length_c   1.000
_cell.angle_alpha   90.00
_cell.angle_beta   90.00
_cell.angle_gamma   90.00
#
_symmetry.space_group_name_H-M   'P 1'
#
loop_
_entity.id
_entity.type
_entity.pdbx_description
1 polymer ?
#
loop_
_entity_poly.entity_id
_entity_poly.type
_entity_poly.pdbx_seq_one_letter_code
_entity_poly.pdbx_strand_id
1 'polypeptide(L)'
;MFAIAVNSEIGNGANTIFWLDRWLHGCSLENLAPEIFSRVPARIRHRRTVAEALQDGTWIRDIQGGLSLTGIIEYLKLWDTVRELDLTQQDDRHIWRFESSGSFSTRSAYRALFTGSISFELWRQIWKSWAPAKCKFFL
;
A
#
# COMPACT_ATOMS: atom_id res chain seq x y z
N MET A 1 -3.35 -5.43 -4.62
CA MET A 1 -2.61 -6.71 -4.58
C MET A 1 -1.16 -6.54 -4.17
N PHE A 2 -0.45 -5.48 -4.60
CA PHE A 2 0.96 -5.26 -4.22
C PHE A 2 1.24 -4.08 -3.27
N ALA A 3 0.23 -3.44 -2.67
CA ALA A 3 0.45 -2.33 -1.72
C ALA A 3 1.35 -2.74 -0.53
N ILE A 4 1.25 -3.99 -0.09
CA ILE A 4 2.10 -4.58 0.95
C ILE A 4 3.58 -4.68 0.51
N ALA A 5 3.84 -4.78 -0.79
CA ALA A 5 5.15 -5.00 -1.39
C ALA A 5 5.92 -3.70 -1.66
N VAL A 6 5.32 -2.55 -1.39
CA VAL A 6 5.91 -1.23 -1.60
C VAL A 6 6.05 -0.53 -0.25
N ASN A 7 7.23 -0.01 0.03
CA ASN A 7 7.44 0.96 1.10
C ASN A 7 7.64 2.34 0.47
N SER A 8 7.10 3.38 1.09
CA SER A 8 7.24 4.75 0.58
C SER A 8 8.15 5.54 1.52
N GLU A 9 9.22 6.13 1.00
CA GLU A 9 9.98 7.16 1.69
C GLU A 9 9.38 8.51 1.35
N ILE A 10 9.04 9.29 2.37
CA ILE A 10 8.38 10.58 2.18
C ILE A 10 9.40 11.64 1.83
N GLY A 11 9.15 12.33 0.73
CA GLY A 11 9.74 13.62 0.40
C GLY A 11 8.73 14.72 0.66
N ASN A 12 8.01 15.13 -0.39
CA ASN A 12 6.98 16.17 -0.37
C ASN A 12 5.60 15.65 0.06
N GLY A 13 5.42 14.33 0.16
CA GLY A 13 4.20 13.67 0.60
C GLY A 13 3.04 13.72 -0.40
N ALA A 14 3.26 14.21 -1.62
CA ALA A 14 2.20 14.45 -2.59
C ALA A 14 1.74 13.18 -3.31
N ASN A 15 2.59 12.15 -3.38
CA ASN A 15 2.32 10.90 -4.09
C ASN A 15 2.21 9.69 -3.15
N THR A 16 2.08 9.93 -1.85
CA THR A 16 1.94 8.89 -0.83
C THR A 16 0.61 9.04 -0.12
N ILE A 17 -0.20 7.98 -0.06
CA ILE A 17 -1.51 7.97 0.59
C ILE A 17 -1.34 7.78 2.10
N PHE A 18 -1.79 8.77 2.88
CA PHE A 18 -1.59 8.85 4.33
C PHE A 18 -2.09 7.59 5.06
N TRP A 19 -3.31 7.13 4.76
CA TRP A 19 -3.94 6.06 5.54
C TRP A 19 -3.51 4.64 5.13
N LEU A 20 -3.12 4.43 3.86
CA LEU A 20 -2.98 3.10 3.26
C LEU A 20 -1.55 2.73 2.92
N ASP A 21 -0.71 3.69 2.52
CA ASP A 21 0.65 3.38 2.09
C ASP A 21 1.56 3.12 3.29
N ARG A 22 2.66 2.38 3.03
CA ARG A 22 3.63 1.98 4.07
C ARG A 22 4.75 2.99 4.18
N TRP A 23 4.44 4.15 4.73
CA TRP A 23 5.37 5.26 4.82
C TRP A 23 5.84 5.56 6.25
N LEU A 24 5.10 5.13 7.26
CA LEU A 24 5.45 5.37 8.66
C LEU A 24 6.17 4.14 9.22
N HIS A 25 7.49 4.22 9.36
CA HIS A 25 8.34 3.11 9.81
C HIS A 25 8.11 1.79 9.05
N GLY A 26 7.84 1.87 7.74
CA GLY A 26 7.54 0.71 6.89
C GLY A 26 6.16 0.05 7.14
N CYS A 27 5.30 0.71 7.92
CA CYS A 27 3.95 0.29 8.19
C CYS A 27 2.94 1.30 7.64
N SER A 28 1.72 0.83 7.37
CA SER A 28 0.58 1.68 7.07
C SER A 28 -0.19 2.01 8.34
N LEU A 29 -0.96 3.09 8.32
CA LEU A 29 -1.80 3.48 9.46
C LEU A 29 -2.94 2.51 9.73
N GLU A 30 -3.41 1.78 8.72
CA GLU A 30 -4.29 0.63 8.91
C GLU A 30 -3.72 -0.40 9.89
N ASN A 31 -2.40 -0.62 9.87
CA ASN A 31 -1.73 -1.59 10.75
C ASN A 31 -1.32 -0.97 12.11
N LEU A 32 -0.94 0.31 12.12
CA LEU A 32 -0.46 0.98 13.34
C LEU A 32 -1.60 1.47 14.25
N ALA A 33 -2.72 1.90 13.65
CA ALA A 33 -3.85 2.52 14.33
C ALA A 33 -5.19 2.03 13.72
N PRO A 34 -5.51 0.72 13.87
CA PRO A 34 -6.67 0.11 13.25
C PRO A 34 -8.01 0.71 13.72
N GLU A 35 -8.12 1.12 14.99
CA GLU A 35 -9.35 1.72 15.51
C GLU A 35 -9.56 3.08 14.86
N ILE A 36 -8.54 3.95 14.78
CA ILE A 36 -8.63 5.23 14.08
C ILE A 36 -8.96 5.02 12.61
N PHE A 37 -8.26 4.11 11.95
CA PHE A 37 -8.46 3.82 10.53
C PHE A 37 -9.91 3.40 10.23
N SER A 38 -10.54 2.64 11.14
CA SER A 38 -11.95 2.24 11.01
C SER A 38 -12.93 3.42 11.04
N ARG A 39 -12.56 4.52 11.71
CA ARG A 39 -13.36 5.75 11.85
C ARG A 39 -13.18 6.71 10.68
N VAL A 40 -12.26 6.43 9.76
CA VAL A 40 -12.04 7.27 8.58
C VAL A 40 -12.87 6.74 7.40
N PRO A 41 -13.69 7.57 6.74
CA PRO A 41 -14.44 7.16 5.55
C PRO A 41 -13.52 6.60 4.47
N ALA A 42 -13.98 5.53 3.80
CA ALA A 42 -13.18 4.86 2.74
C ALA A 42 -12.72 5.85 1.66
N ARG A 43 -13.59 6.79 1.24
CA ARG A 43 -13.25 7.82 0.25
C ARG A 43 -12.03 8.66 0.66
N ILE A 44 -11.91 8.98 1.95
CA ILE A 44 -10.78 9.76 2.48
C ILE A 44 -9.54 8.87 2.57
N ARG A 45 -9.69 7.64 3.08
CA ARG A 45 -8.60 6.66 3.16
C ARG A 45 -7.87 6.45 1.83
N HIS A 46 -8.62 6.45 0.72
CA HIS A 46 -8.07 6.21 -0.62
C HIS A 46 -7.52 7.44 -1.35
N ARG A 47 -7.73 8.66 -0.82
CA ARG A 47 -7.36 9.90 -1.54
C ARG A 47 -6.43 10.80 -0.77
N ARG A 48 -6.51 10.80 0.56
CA ARG A 48 -5.74 11.73 1.39
C ARG A 48 -4.25 11.43 1.25
N THR A 49 -3.50 12.39 0.72
CA THR A 49 -2.04 12.30 0.63
C THR A 49 -1.40 12.69 1.96
N VAL A 50 -0.12 12.34 2.15
CA VAL A 50 0.63 12.74 3.35
C VAL A 50 0.76 14.26 3.41
N ALA A 51 1.01 14.92 2.28
CA ALA A 51 1.08 16.38 2.19
C ALA A 51 -0.20 17.06 2.70
N GLU A 52 -1.36 16.64 2.17
CA GLU A 52 -2.66 17.16 2.56
C GLU A 52 -3.01 16.82 4.02
N ALA A 53 -2.62 15.64 4.49
CA ALA A 53 -2.88 15.18 5.85
C ALA A 53 -2.15 16.03 6.88
N LEU A 54 -0.86 16.28 6.64
CA LEU A 54 0.00 17.06 7.53
C LEU A 54 -0.32 18.55 7.50
N GLN A 55 -0.77 19.07 6.36
CA GLN A 55 -1.19 20.45 6.24
C GLN A 55 -2.30 20.77 7.25
N ASP A 56 -2.00 21.67 8.19
CA ASP A 56 -2.88 22.12 9.28
C ASP A 56 -3.49 20.98 10.12
N GLY A 57 -2.84 19.80 10.15
CA GLY A 57 -3.34 18.62 10.86
C GLY A 57 -4.68 18.11 10.33
N THR A 58 -4.96 18.27 9.03
CA THR A 58 -6.25 17.91 8.41
C THR A 58 -6.60 16.44 8.60
N TRP A 59 -5.61 15.55 8.76
CA TRP A 59 -5.86 14.13 9.06
C TRP A 59 -6.69 13.90 10.33
N ILE A 60 -6.62 14.79 11.33
CA ILE A 60 -7.44 14.68 12.55
C ILE A 60 -8.93 14.85 12.21
N ARG A 61 -9.24 15.76 11.28
CA ARG A 61 -10.61 16.06 10.84
C ARG A 61 -11.23 14.93 10.02
N ASP A 62 -10.42 13.99 9.55
CA ASP A 62 -10.88 12.83 8.79
C ASP A 62 -11.54 11.78 9.70
N ILE A 63 -11.22 11.81 10.99
CA ILE A 63 -11.70 10.85 11.99
C ILE A 63 -13.14 11.21 12.34
N GLN A 64 -14.07 10.27 12.18
CA GLN A 64 -15.49 10.49 12.43
C GLN A 64 -15.98 9.79 13.70
N GLY A 65 -16.89 10.47 14.41
CA GLY A 65 -17.52 9.97 15.62
C GLY A 65 -16.60 10.01 16.85
N GLY A 66 -17.01 9.32 17.91
CA GLY A 66 -16.24 9.21 19.15
C GLY A 66 -15.17 8.12 19.06
N LEU A 67 -14.00 8.40 19.65
CA LEU A 67 -12.94 7.40 19.83
C LEU A 67 -13.17 6.62 21.13
N SER A 68 -12.92 5.30 21.08
CA SER A 68 -12.77 4.48 22.28
C SER A 68 -11.47 4.81 23.02
N LEU A 69 -11.27 4.28 24.23
CA LEU A 69 -10.00 4.45 24.94
C LEU A 69 -8.80 3.97 24.11
N THR A 70 -8.95 2.84 23.40
CA THR A 70 -7.93 2.33 22.47
C THR A 70 -7.67 3.33 21.35
N GLY A 71 -8.72 3.87 20.74
CA GLY A 71 -8.61 4.89 19.69
C GLY A 71 -7.92 6.18 20.18
N ILE A 72 -8.13 6.58 21.44
CA ILE A 72 -7.41 7.72 22.04
C ILE A 72 -5.92 7.42 22.20
N ILE A 73 -5.55 6.21 22.65
CA ILE A 73 -4.15 5.79 22.77
C ILE A 73 -3.48 5.75 21.39
N GLU A 74 -4.14 5.18 20.39
CA GLU A 74 -3.68 5.18 19.00
C GLU A 74 -3.49 6.62 18.50
N TYR A 75 -4.40 7.53 18.86
CA TYR A 75 -4.37 8.92 18.42
C TYR A 75 -3.15 9.64 18.98
N LEU A 76 -2.90 9.49 20.28
CA LEU A 76 -1.75 10.12 20.93
C LEU A 76 -0.43 9.61 20.33
N LYS A 77 -0.30 8.29 20.16
CA LYS A 77 0.89 7.69 19.52
C LYS A 77 1.08 8.24 18.12
N LEU A 78 0.01 8.24 17.32
CA LEU A 78 0.06 8.73 15.95
C LEU A 78 0.40 10.21 15.89
N TRP A 79 -0.19 11.03 16.74
CA TRP A 79 0.08 12.46 16.86
C TRP A 79 1.56 12.73 17.13
N ASP A 80 2.15 12.02 18.10
CA ASP A 80 3.57 12.18 18.44
C ASP A 80 4.46 11.77 17.25
N THR A 81 4.15 10.65 16.58
CA THR A 81 4.95 10.18 15.44
C THR A 81 4.87 11.13 14.24
N VAL A 82 3.67 11.67 13.99
CA VAL A 82 3.38 12.50 12.82
C VAL A 82 3.91 13.92 12.97
N ARG A 83 3.94 14.43 14.21
CA ARG A 83 4.45 15.77 14.52
C ARG A 83 5.96 15.90 14.34
N GLU A 84 6.70 14.79 14.46
CA GLU A 84 8.15 14.76 14.26
C GLU A 84 8.58 14.76 12.79
N LEU A 85 7.62 14.70 11.86
CA LEU A 85 7.89 14.61 10.44
C LEU A 85 7.93 15.98 9.77
N ASP A 86 9.07 16.28 9.16
CA ASP A 86 9.25 17.42 8.29
C ASP A 86 9.25 16.97 6.83
N LEU A 87 8.30 17.50 6.05
CA LEU A 87 8.27 17.28 4.61
C LEU A 87 9.42 18.03 3.93
N THR A 88 10.03 17.40 2.94
CA THR A 88 11.09 18.00 2.12
C THR A 88 10.54 18.45 0.76
N GLN A 89 11.33 19.17 -0.02
CA GLN A 89 10.96 19.57 -1.39
C GLN A 89 11.23 18.48 -2.44
N GLN A 90 11.75 17.31 -2.03
CA GLN A 90 12.03 16.21 -2.94
C GLN A 90 10.78 15.38 -3.20
N ASP A 91 10.74 14.66 -4.31
CA ASP A 91 9.64 13.73 -4.58
C ASP A 91 9.70 12.51 -3.66
N ASP A 92 8.51 11.97 -3.35
CA ASP A 92 8.36 10.70 -2.65
C ASP A 92 9.02 9.56 -3.44
N ARG A 93 9.58 8.57 -2.72
CA ARG A 93 10.20 7.40 -3.34
C ARG A 93 9.47 6.12 -2.94
N HIS A 94 9.03 5.36 -3.94
CA HIS A 94 8.38 4.07 -3.73
C HIS A 94 9.36 2.92 -3.98
N ILE A 95 9.67 2.18 -2.92
CA ILE A 95 10.65 1.10 -2.91
C ILE A 95 9.95 -0.24 -3.02
N TRP A 96 10.25 -0.96 -4.09
CA TRP A 96 9.81 -2.32 -4.32
C TRP A 96 10.61 -3.32 -3.47
N ARG A 97 9.93 -4.04 -2.58
CA ARG A 97 10.59 -4.88 -1.56
C ARG A 97 11.11 -6.23 -2.06
N PHE A 98 10.62 -6.70 -3.22
CA PHE A 98 10.98 -8.04 -3.73
C PHE A 98 12.21 -8.04 -4.62
N GLU A 99 12.91 -6.90 -4.74
CA GLU A 99 14.12 -6.77 -5.52
C GLU A 99 15.12 -5.87 -4.78
N SER A 100 16.38 -6.27 -4.70
CA SER A 100 17.40 -5.53 -3.96
C SER A 100 17.72 -4.15 -4.54
N SER A 101 17.38 -3.94 -5.82
CA SER A 101 17.46 -2.63 -6.48
C SER A 101 16.39 -1.64 -5.99
N GLY A 102 15.40 -2.11 -5.23
CA GLY A 102 14.24 -1.30 -4.83
C GLY A 102 13.32 -0.91 -6.00
N SER A 103 13.61 -1.37 -7.21
CA SER A 103 12.89 -0.99 -8.42
C SER A 103 11.83 -2.03 -8.78
N PHE A 104 10.67 -1.56 -9.23
CA PHE A 104 9.62 -2.44 -9.72
C PHE A 104 10.00 -3.06 -11.07
N SER A 105 9.75 -4.36 -11.23
CA SER A 105 9.70 -4.98 -12.55
C SER A 105 8.52 -5.96 -12.63
N THR A 106 7.90 -6.06 -13.81
CA THR A 106 6.83 -7.04 -14.06
C THR A 106 7.30 -8.46 -13.74
N ARG A 107 8.59 -8.75 -13.96
CA ARG A 107 9.20 -10.05 -13.66
C ARG A 107 9.23 -10.32 -12.15
N SER A 108 9.67 -9.37 -11.33
CA SER A 108 9.72 -9.57 -9.87
C SER A 108 8.33 -9.58 -9.26
N ALA A 109 7.38 -8.79 -9.78
CA ALA A 109 5.97 -8.85 -9.40
C ALA A 109 5.33 -10.19 -9.71
N TYR A 110 5.55 -10.75 -10.90
CA TYR A 110 5.07 -12.07 -11.27
C TYR A 110 5.67 -13.14 -10.35
N ARG A 111 6.98 -13.12 -10.13
CA ARG A 111 7.63 -14.05 -9.19
C ARG A 111 7.05 -13.98 -7.78
N ALA A 112 6.81 -12.77 -7.27
CA ALA A 112 6.19 -12.56 -5.96
C ALA A 112 4.77 -13.14 -5.92
N LEU A 113 3.97 -12.91 -6.96
CA LEU A 113 2.59 -13.44 -7.05
C LEU A 113 2.54 -14.97 -7.01
N PHE A 114 3.52 -15.62 -7.63
CA PHE A 114 3.61 -17.08 -7.71
C PHE A 114 4.56 -17.69 -6.65
N THR A 115 4.96 -16.91 -5.65
CA THR A 115 5.77 -17.43 -4.54
C THR A 115 4.96 -18.47 -3.77
N GLY A 116 5.53 -19.67 -3.58
CA GLY A 116 4.83 -20.80 -2.97
C GLY A 116 3.90 -21.57 -3.90
N SER A 117 3.82 -21.22 -5.19
CA SER A 117 3.11 -22.06 -6.16
C SER A 117 3.88 -23.35 -6.44
N ILE A 118 3.15 -24.43 -6.68
CA ILE A 118 3.72 -25.68 -7.18
C ILE A 118 3.97 -25.56 -8.68
N SER A 119 5.14 -26.00 -9.12
CA SER A 119 5.44 -26.08 -10.55
C SER A 119 4.55 -27.15 -11.18
N PHE A 120 3.57 -26.72 -11.96
CA PHE A 120 2.71 -27.64 -12.71
C PHE A 120 3.43 -28.05 -14.00
N GLU A 121 4.19 -29.14 -13.96
CA GLU A 121 5.00 -29.61 -15.10
C GLU A 121 4.16 -29.98 -16.34
N LEU A 122 2.90 -30.35 -16.15
CA LEU A 122 1.97 -30.72 -17.22
C LEU A 122 1.38 -29.51 -17.97
N TRP A 123 1.87 -28.28 -17.73
CA TRP A 123 1.46 -27.10 -18.50
C TRP A 123 1.67 -27.32 -20.00
N ARG A 124 2.71 -28.09 -20.38
CA ARG A 124 2.97 -28.48 -21.77
C ARG A 124 1.84 -29.30 -22.38
N GLN A 125 1.14 -30.13 -21.59
CA GLN A 125 0.02 -30.95 -22.08
C GLN A 125 -1.29 -30.15 -22.21
N ILE A 126 -1.48 -29.10 -21.41
CA ILE A 126 -2.62 -28.20 -21.53
C ILE A 126 -2.45 -27.32 -22.78
N TRP A 127 -1.29 -26.69 -22.93
CA TRP A 127 -1.04 -25.75 -24.03
C TRP A 127 -0.69 -26.42 -25.36
N LYS A 128 -0.24 -27.69 -25.34
CA LYS A 128 -0.08 -28.53 -26.53
C LYS A 128 -1.09 -29.67 -26.55
N SER A 129 -2.29 -29.47 -25.99
CA SER A 129 -3.30 -30.51 -26.04
C SER A 129 -3.60 -30.83 -27.51
N TRP A 130 -3.52 -32.11 -27.87
CA TRP A 130 -3.94 -32.61 -29.19
C TRP A 130 -5.46 -32.58 -29.38
N ALA A 131 -6.21 -32.08 -28.37
CA ALA A 131 -7.64 -31.89 -28.47
C ALA A 131 -7.94 -30.78 -29.49
N PRO A 132 -8.79 -31.04 -30.51
CA PRO A 132 -9.19 -30.01 -31.45
C PRO A 132 -9.83 -28.83 -30.72
N ALA A 133 -9.36 -27.62 -30.98
CA ALA A 133 -9.99 -26.42 -30.43
C ALA A 133 -11.45 -26.35 -30.92
N LYS A 134 -12.41 -26.29 -29.99
CA LYS A 134 -13.83 -26.11 -30.35
C LYS A 134 -14.11 -24.77 -31.03
N CYS A 135 -13.23 -23.78 -30.85
CA CYS A 135 -13.31 -22.47 -31.51
C CYS A 135 -12.04 -22.24 -32.34
N LYS A 136 -12.21 -21.82 -33.59
CA LYS A 136 -11.12 -21.40 -34.47
C LYS A 136 -10.66 -20.00 -34.05
N PHE A 137 -9.39 -19.85 -33.69
CA PHE A 137 -8.77 -18.55 -33.51
C PHE A 137 -8.26 -18.06 -34.86
N PHE A 138 -8.73 -16.91 -35.31
CA PHE A 138 -8.13 -16.18 -36.43
C PHE A 138 -7.22 -15.10 -35.82
N LEU A 139 -5.94 -15.15 -36.18
CA LEU A 139 -4.95 -14.10 -35.90
C LEU A 139 -5.03 -13.03 -36.99
#